data_AF-A0A5N9CZB6-F1
#
_entry.id   AF-A0A5N9CZB6-F1
#
_cell.length_a   1.000
_cell.length_b   1.000
_cell.length_c   1.000
_cell.angle_alpha   90.00
_cell.angle_beta   90.00
_cell.angle_gamma   90.00
#
_symmetry.space_group_name_H-M   'P 1'
#
loop_
_entity.id
_entity.type
_entity.pdbx_description
1 polymer ?
#
loop_
_entity_poly.entity_id
_entity_poly.type
_entity_poly.pdbx_seq_one_letter_code
_entity_poly.pdbx_strand_id
1 'polypeptide(L)'
;MSIPVTPSGKFLLIKLYRHPVKRYLWEFPAGLIEDGESPEGAGQREMIEETGVRPTSVKLIGSQIPVSGLIGDVFYSVLLGIPEVTVKD
;
A
#
# COMPACT_ATOMS: atom_id res chain seq x y z
N MET A 1 1.27 -4.52 0.05
CA MET A 1 1.60 -3.14 0.47
C MET A 1 1.87 -2.31 -0.77
N SER A 2 1.13 -1.22 -0.89
CA SER A 2 1.17 -0.27 -1.99
C SER A 2 1.98 0.94 -1.57
N ILE A 3 3.05 1.26 -2.29
CA ILE A 3 3.99 2.35 -1.96
C ILE A 3 3.80 3.46 -2.99
N PRO A 4 2.91 4.45 -2.74
CA PRO A 4 2.59 5.47 -3.72
C PRO A 4 3.60 6.60 -3.64
N VAL A 5 4.22 6.94 -4.76
CA VAL A 5 5.26 7.97 -4.87
C VAL A 5 4.91 9.02 -5.92
N THR A 6 4.99 10.29 -5.55
CA THR A 6 4.80 11.41 -6.48
C THR A 6 6.06 11.65 -7.33
N PRO A 7 5.98 12.42 -8.43
CA PRO A 7 7.16 12.80 -9.21
C PRO A 7 8.20 13.58 -8.39
N SER A 8 7.76 14.35 -7.38
CA SER A 8 8.63 15.03 -6.42
C SER A 8 9.24 14.12 -5.34
N GLY A 9 8.99 12.80 -5.38
CA GLY A 9 9.56 11.84 -4.43
C GLY A 9 8.88 11.81 -3.07
N LYS A 10 7.65 12.34 -2.96
CA LYS A 10 6.85 12.26 -1.73
C LYS A 10 6.04 10.98 -1.70
N PHE A 11 5.81 10.44 -0.51
CA PHE A 11 4.99 9.27 -0.30
C PHE A 11 3.60 9.64 0.21
N LEU A 12 2.56 9.01 -0.35
CA LEU A 12 1.21 9.09 0.19
C LEU A 12 1.01 7.99 1.23
N LEU A 13 0.65 8.38 2.45
CA LEU A 13 0.29 7.47 3.53
C LEU A 13 -1.16 7.70 3.95
N ILE A 14 -1.76 6.67 4.55
CA ILE A 14 -3.06 6.74 5.20
C ILE A 14 -2.91 6.64 6.70
N LYS A 15 -3.83 7.28 7.44
CA LYS A 15 -3.87 7.24 8.90
C LYS A 15 -5.01 6.36 9.36
N LEU A 16 -4.68 5.20 9.91
CA LEU A 16 -5.65 4.17 10.28
C LEU A 16 -5.59 3.91 11.78
N TYR A 17 -6.75 3.71 12.42
CA TYR A 17 -6.78 3.20 13.79
C TYR A 17 -6.62 1.68 13.77
N ARG A 18 -5.56 1.17 14.40
CA ARG A 18 -5.30 -0.28 14.51
C ARG A 18 -5.73 -0.78 15.88
N HIS A 19 -6.81 -1.57 15.91
CA HIS A 19 -7.35 -2.14 17.14
C HIS A 19 -6.32 -2.93 17.98
N PRO A 20 -5.43 -3.78 17.40
CA PRO A 20 -4.47 -4.55 18.19
C PRO A 20 -3.51 -3.69 19.01
N VAL A 21 -3.15 -2.50 18.51
CA VAL A 21 -2.22 -1.56 19.19
C VAL A 21 -2.93 -0.36 19.81
N LYS A 22 -4.26 -0.27 19.68
CA LYS A 22 -5.13 0.77 20.25
C LYS A 22 -4.68 2.21 19.96
N ARG A 23 -4.21 2.49 18.75
CA ARG A 23 -3.78 3.84 18.32
C ARG A 23 -3.89 4.03 16.81
N TYR A 24 -3.86 5.29 16.40
CA TYR A 24 -3.69 5.65 14.99
C TYR A 24 -2.23 5.45 14.58
N LEU A 25 -2.04 4.85 13.41
CA LEU A 25 -0.74 4.67 12.76
C LEU A 25 -0.78 5.24 11.35
N TRP A 26 0.37 5.75 10.91
CA TRP A 26 0.60 6.07 9.51
C TRP A 26 1.12 4.83 8.81
N GLU A 27 0.44 4.43 7.75
CA GLU A 27 0.76 3.22 7.02
C GLU A 27 0.65 3.50 5.51
N PHE A 28 1.34 2.67 4.74
CA PHE A 28 1.07 2.56 3.32
C PHE A 28 -0.27 1.85 3.10
N PRO A 29 -1.02 2.19 2.03
CA PRO A 29 -2.20 1.43 1.64
C PRO A 29 -1.87 -0.05 1.48
N ALA A 30 -2.73 -0.92 1.98
CA ALA A 30 -2.50 -2.36 1.94
C ALA A 30 -3.76 -3.15 2.25
N GLY A 31 -4.00 -4.18 1.46
CA GLY A 31 -4.95 -5.23 1.76
C GLY A 31 -4.52 -6.58 1.23
N LEU A 32 -5.48 -7.50 1.22
CA LEU A 32 -5.26 -8.89 0.82
C LEU A 32 -5.25 -9.00 -0.70
N ILE A 33 -4.55 -10.01 -1.20
CA ILE A 33 -4.62 -10.40 -2.61
C ILE A 33 -5.85 -11.31 -2.76
N GLU A 34 -6.75 -10.97 -3.67
CA GLU A 34 -7.93 -11.78 -3.97
C GLU A 34 -7.60 -12.96 -4.90
N ASP A 35 -8.48 -13.96 -4.96
CA ASP A 35 -8.27 -15.16 -5.79
C ASP A 35 -8.10 -14.79 -7.27
N GLY A 36 -6.94 -15.17 -7.82
CA GLY A 36 -6.58 -14.89 -9.21
C GLY A 36 -5.99 -13.49 -9.45
N GLU A 37 -5.82 -12.68 -8.42
CA GLU A 37 -5.22 -11.35 -8.51
C GLU A 37 -3.68 -11.42 -8.47
N SER A 38 -2.99 -10.62 -9.30
CA SER A 38 -1.54 -10.45 -9.16
C SER A 38 -1.22 -9.48 -8.02
N PRO A 39 0.00 -9.54 -7.42
CA PRO A 39 0.41 -8.57 -6.41
C PRO A 39 0.27 -7.11 -6.88
N GLU A 40 0.62 -6.84 -8.15
CA GLU A 40 0.45 -5.54 -8.78
C GLU A 40 -1.02 -5.12 -8.88
N GLY A 41 -1.90 -6.05 -9.27
CA GLY A 41 -3.34 -5.83 -9.36
C GLY A 41 -3.93 -5.47 -8.00
N ALA A 42 -3.61 -6.26 -6.98
CA ALA A 42 -4.03 -6.04 -5.60
C ALA A 42 -3.53 -4.68 -5.09
N GLY A 43 -2.25 -4.40 -5.32
CA GLY A 43 -1.64 -3.14 -4.91
C GLY A 43 -2.33 -1.92 -5.54
N GLN A 44 -2.70 -2.02 -6.82
CA GLN A 44 -3.44 -0.98 -7.52
C GLN A 44 -4.88 -0.82 -7.00
N ARG A 45 -5.61 -1.93 -6.82
CA ARG A 45 -7.00 -1.93 -6.33
C ARG A 45 -7.10 -1.31 -4.94
N GLU A 46 -6.35 -1.85 -3.98
CA GLU A 46 -6.33 -1.37 -2.59
C GLU A 46 -5.98 0.11 -2.50
N MET A 47 -5.00 0.56 -3.29
CA MET A 47 -4.60 1.96 -3.31
C MET A 47 -5.74 2.88 -3.80
N ILE A 48 -6.49 2.46 -4.81
CA ILE A 48 -7.66 3.21 -5.30
C ILE A 48 -8.79 3.19 -4.26
N GLU A 49 -9.05 2.05 -3.61
CA GLU A 49 -10.10 1.91 -2.60
C GLU A 49 -9.84 2.77 -1.35
N GLU A 50 -8.61 2.77 -0.84
CA GLU A 50 -8.26 3.46 0.40
C GLU A 50 -7.95 4.96 0.22
N THR A 51 -7.56 5.38 -0.99
CA THR A 51 -7.12 6.78 -1.24
C THR A 51 -7.91 7.52 -2.32
N GLY A 52 -8.62 6.80 -3.19
CA GLY A 52 -9.28 7.35 -4.38
C GLY A 52 -8.34 7.77 -5.51
N VAL A 53 -7.02 7.67 -5.33
CA VAL A 53 -6.03 8.11 -6.32
C VAL A 53 -5.70 6.96 -7.26
N ARG A 54 -5.66 7.23 -8.57
CA ARG A 54 -5.28 6.24 -9.59
C ARG A 54 -3.78 6.31 -9.86
N PRO A 55 -3.06 5.17 -9.84
CA PRO A 55 -1.63 5.17 -10.13
C PRO A 55 -1.37 5.37 -11.64
N THR A 56 -0.24 6.01 -11.94
CA THR A 56 0.30 6.26 -13.29
C THR A 56 1.32 5.20 -13.71
N SER A 57 1.91 4.48 -12.75
CA SER A 57 2.76 3.32 -12.98
C SER A 57 2.64 2.32 -11.84
N VAL A 58 2.89 1.05 -12.14
CA VAL A 58 2.81 -0.06 -11.18
C VAL A 58 4.02 -0.94 -11.36
N LYS A 59 4.73 -1.26 -10.27
CA LYS A 59 5.90 -2.13 -10.30
C LYS A 59 6.01 -2.94 -9.02
N LEU A 60 5.97 -4.27 -9.13
CA LEU A 60 6.38 -5.13 -8.02
C LEU A 60 7.88 -4.93 -7.75
N ILE A 61 8.22 -4.60 -6.50
CA ILE A 61 9.61 -4.34 -6.10
C ILE A 61 10.17 -5.41 -5.15
N GLY A 62 9.34 -6.30 -4.64
CA GLY A 62 9.80 -7.44 -3.84
C GLY A 62 8.71 -8.05 -2.99
N SER A 63 9.10 -9.07 -2.23
CA SER A 63 8.26 -9.74 -1.25
C SER A 63 9.05 -10.07 0.02
N GLN A 64 8.34 -10.26 1.12
CA GLN A 64 8.92 -10.56 2.42
C GLN A 64 7.95 -11.34 3.31
N ILE A 65 8.48 -12.06 4.29
CA ILE A 65 7.69 -12.61 5.41
C ILE A 65 8.07 -11.77 6.64
N PRO A 66 7.25 -10.78 7.03
CA PRO A 66 7.67 -9.73 7.95
C PRO A 66 8.00 -10.25 9.35
N VAL A 67 7.34 -11.33 9.78
CA VAL A 67 7.57 -11.94 11.09
C VAL A 67 7.53 -13.47 10.94
N SER A 68 8.58 -14.06 10.37
CA SER A 68 8.62 -15.49 10.03
C SER A 68 8.41 -16.46 11.21
N GLY A 69 8.64 -16.03 12.44
CA GLY A 69 8.36 -16.80 13.66
C GLY A 69 6.91 -16.74 14.16
N LEU A 70 6.04 -15.97 13.51
CA LEU A 70 4.65 -15.75 13.93
C LEU A 70 3.65 -15.80 12.78
N ILE A 71 3.98 -15.19 11.65
CA ILE A 71 3.12 -15.06 10.47
C ILE A 71 3.86 -15.67 9.28
N GLY A 72 3.20 -16.62 8.59
CA GLY A 72 3.76 -17.30 7.42
C GLY A 72 3.41 -16.65 6.09
N ASP A 73 2.50 -15.67 6.09
CA ASP A 73 2.04 -15.00 4.88
C ASP A 73 3.13 -14.18 4.21
N VAL A 74 3.14 -14.22 2.88
CA VAL A 74 4.04 -13.44 2.05
C VAL A 74 3.43 -12.08 1.77
N PHE A 75 4.15 -11.03 2.12
CA PHE A 75 3.78 -9.65 1.86
C PHE A 75 4.53 -9.14 0.64
N TYR A 76 3.79 -8.65 -0.34
CA TYR A 76 4.36 -8.03 -1.54
C TYR A 76 4.40 -6.51 -1.39
N SER A 77 5.48 -5.92 -1.90
CA SER A 77 5.67 -4.47 -1.98
C SER A 77 5.58 -4.02 -3.43
N VAL A 78 4.61 -3.16 -3.72
CA VAL A 78 4.36 -2.63 -5.07
C VAL A 78 4.60 -1.13 -5.06
N LEU A 79 5.54 -0.65 -5.85
CA LEU A 79 5.76 0.77 -6.08
C LEU A 79 4.73 1.29 -7.08
N LEU A 80 4.02 2.34 -6.70
CA LEU A 80 2.98 2.97 -7.50
C LEU A 80 3.37 4.41 -7.79
N GLY A 81 3.63 4.76 -9.05
CA GLY A 81 3.72 6.16 -9.43
C GLY A 81 2.34 6.79 -9.30
N ILE A 82 2.24 7.99 -8.71
CA ILE A 82 0.99 8.75 -8.60
C ILE A 82 1.20 10.18 -9.09
N PRO A 83 0.15 10.92 -9.49
CA PRO A 83 0.27 12.36 -9.73
C PRO A 83 0.68 13.10 -8.46
N GLU A 84 1.03 14.38 -8.58
CA GLU A 84 1.14 15.24 -7.39
C GLU A 84 -0.22 15.32 -6.69
N VAL A 85 -0.22 15.17 -5.36
CA VAL A 85 -1.42 15.20 -4.53
C VAL A 85 -1.26 16.29 -3.47
N THR A 86 -2.27 17.13 -3.31
CA THR A 86 -2.39 18.05 -2.18
C THR A 86 -3.42 17.50 -1.21
N VAL A 87 -2.96 17.11 -0.01
CA VAL A 87 -3.84 16.73 1.08
C VAL A 87 -4.27 18.00 1.79
N LYS A 88 -5.58 18.22 1.93
CA LYS A 88 -6.12 19.31 2.75
C LYS A 88 -6.27 18.77 4.18
N ASP A 89 -5.87 19.58 5.15
CA ASP A 89 -6.05 19.30 6.58
C ASP A 89 -7.53 19.32 6.98
#